data_AF-X1NW85-F1
#
_entry.id   AF-X1NW85-F1
#
_cell.length_a   1.000
_cell.length_b   1.000
_cell.length_c   1.000
_cell.angle_alpha   90.00
_cell.angle_beta   90.00
_cell.angle_gamma   90.00
#
_symmetry.space_group_name_H-M   'P 1'
#
loop_
_entity.id
_entity.type
_entity.pdbx_description
1 polymer ?
#
loop_
_entity_poly.entity_id
_entity_poly.type
_entity_poly.pdbx_seq_one_letter_code
_entity_poly.pdbx_strand_id
1 'polypeptide(L)'
;MTDSPQEASQLVIWLEEKNAERQSLTTKVLTKAREQILAQGISPLLVASDKDYPVGIIGLVASRLSEEFYRPTIVIKTGELTSSGSCRSIPEFNVILALNQCSSLLSHFGGHSQAAGFTLPTKNLPRLEQMLSE
;
A
#
# COMPACT_ATOMS: atom_id res chain seq x y z
N MET A 1 8.43 27.86 -2.49
CA MET A 1 9.85 28.01 -2.88
C MET A 1 10.40 29.16 -2.04
N THR A 2 11.57 29.00 -1.42
CA THR A 2 12.23 30.08 -0.65
C THR A 2 13.43 30.60 -1.45
N ASP A 3 13.68 31.90 -1.33
CA ASP A 3 14.82 32.58 -1.95
C ASP A 3 15.95 32.86 -0.94
N SER A 4 15.79 32.41 0.31
CA SER A 4 16.77 32.59 1.38
C SER A 4 17.68 31.36 1.50
N PRO A 5 19.01 31.49 1.31
CA PRO A 5 19.95 30.37 1.46
C PRO A 5 19.95 29.76 2.86
N GLN A 6 19.75 30.57 3.90
CA GLN A 6 19.71 30.10 5.29
C GLN A 6 18.44 29.29 5.57
N GLU A 7 17.29 29.78 5.10
CA GLU A 7 16.02 29.05 5.20
C GLU A 7 16.07 27.75 4.39
N ALA A 8 16.65 27.80 3.18
CA ALA A 8 16.84 26.62 2.35
C ALA A 8 17.67 25.54 3.06
N SER A 9 18.77 25.93 3.73
CA SER A 9 19.59 24.99 4.48
C SER A 9 18.84 24.34 5.64
N GLN A 10 18.00 25.09 6.35
CA GLN A 10 17.17 24.54 7.44
C GLN A 10 16.10 23.58 6.91
N LEU A 11 15.47 23.93 5.79
CA LEU A 11 14.48 23.07 5.14
C LEU A 11 15.09 21.76 4.64
N VAL A 12 16.33 21.78 4.14
CA VAL A 12 17.05 20.57 3.71
C VAL A 12 17.25 19.62 4.89
N ILE A 13 17.80 20.11 6.02
CA ILE A 13 18.03 19.28 7.21
C ILE A 13 16.71 18.65 7.69
N TRP A 14 15.65 19.46 7.79
CA TRP A 14 14.33 18.98 8.20
C TRP A 14 13.77 17.91 7.25
N LEU A 15 13.95 18.08 5.93
CA LEU A 15 13.49 17.14 4.93
C LEU A 15 14.29 15.82 4.97
N GLU A 16 15.59 15.89 5.24
CA GLU A 16 16.44 14.71 5.45
C GLU A 16 16.00 13.91 6.68
N GLU A 17 15.73 14.58 7.80
CA GLU A 17 15.19 13.95 9.01
C GLU A 17 13.85 13.25 8.72
N LYS A 18 12.92 13.94 8.06
CA LYS A 18 11.62 13.36 7.69
C LYS A 18 11.74 12.17 6.74
N ASN A 19 12.69 12.23 5.81
CA ASN A 19 12.97 11.12 4.92
C ASN A 19 13.53 9.91 5.68
N ALA A 20 14.47 10.12 6.62
CA ALA A 20 15.03 9.05 7.45
C ALA A 20 13.95 8.39 8.33
N GLU A 21 13.08 9.17 8.95
CA GLU A 21 11.92 8.67 9.70
C GLU A 21 11.02 7.79 8.82
N ARG A 22 10.66 8.28 7.62
CA ARG A 22 9.84 7.55 6.65
C ARG A 22 10.50 6.23 6.24
N GLN A 23 11.79 6.24 5.95
CA GLN A 23 12.54 5.03 5.58
C GLN A 23 12.53 4.00 6.71
N SER A 24 12.77 4.42 7.96
CA SER A 24 12.73 3.54 9.13
C SER A 24 11.35 2.89 9.30
N LEU A 25 10.27 3.68 9.20
CA LEU A 25 8.90 3.16 9.25
C LEU A 25 8.60 2.21 8.11
N THR A 26 9.04 2.53 6.89
CA THR A 26 8.86 1.67 5.71
C THR A 26 9.49 0.31 5.93
N THR A 27 10.72 0.25 6.44
CA THR A 27 11.41 -1.01 6.72
C THR A 27 10.66 -1.85 7.75
N LYS A 28 10.20 -1.25 8.86
CA LYS A 28 9.44 -1.96 9.90
C LYS A 28 8.14 -2.56 9.34
N VAL A 29 7.38 -1.77 8.59
CA VAL A 29 6.11 -2.20 8.01
C VAL A 29 6.35 -3.27 6.94
N LEU A 30 7.39 -3.13 6.13
CA LEU A 30 7.78 -4.11 5.12
C LEU A 30 8.09 -5.48 5.74
N THR A 31 8.90 -5.52 6.81
CA THR A 31 9.21 -6.78 7.51
C THR A 31 7.93 -7.45 8.00
N LYS A 32 7.05 -6.70 8.67
CA LYS A 32 5.78 -7.23 9.18
C LYS A 32 4.86 -7.74 8.05
N ALA A 33 4.73 -7.00 6.95
CA ALA A 33 3.91 -7.40 5.81
C ALA A 33 4.48 -8.64 5.09
N ARG A 34 5.80 -8.71 4.97
CA ARG A 34 6.50 -9.86 4.39
C ARG A 34 6.27 -11.13 5.21
N GLU A 35 6.39 -11.04 6.53
CA GLU A 35 6.12 -12.17 7.43
C GLU A 35 4.68 -12.68 7.31
N GLN A 36 3.69 -11.76 7.22
CA GLN A 36 2.30 -12.12 6.99
C GLN A 36 2.10 -12.89 5.67
N ILE A 37 2.69 -12.40 4.57
CA ILE A 37 2.61 -13.05 3.27
C ILE A 37 3.24 -14.45 3.32
N LEU A 38 4.43 -14.59 3.89
CA LEU A 38 5.11 -15.87 3.99
C LEU A 38 4.34 -16.87 4.85
N ALA A 39 3.68 -16.42 5.93
CA ALA A 39 2.85 -17.26 6.78
C ALA A 39 1.57 -17.74 6.10
N GLN A 40 0.98 -16.93 5.23
CA GLN A 40 -0.21 -17.30 4.43
C GLN A 40 0.14 -18.17 3.21
N GLY A 41 1.39 -18.11 2.75
CA GLY A 41 1.84 -18.74 1.53
C GLY A 41 1.80 -17.79 0.32
N ILE A 42 2.70 -18.01 -0.64
CA ILE A 42 2.84 -17.14 -1.81
C ILE A 42 1.69 -17.43 -2.80
N SER A 43 0.68 -16.57 -2.77
CA SER A 43 -0.45 -16.59 -3.70
C SER A 43 -0.14 -15.80 -4.99
N PRO A 44 -0.92 -16.00 -6.08
CA PRO A 44 -0.78 -15.19 -7.29
C PRO A 44 -1.00 -13.69 -7.04
N LEU A 45 -1.85 -13.34 -6.07
CA LEU A 45 -2.05 -11.99 -5.56
C LEU A 45 -1.69 -11.98 -4.07
N LEU A 46 -0.79 -11.08 -3.69
CA LEU A 46 -0.35 -10.95 -2.31
C LEU A 46 -1.19 -9.90 -1.58
N VAL A 47 -1.67 -10.23 -0.39
CA VAL A 47 -2.44 -9.32 0.45
C VAL A 47 -1.82 -9.29 1.85
N ALA A 48 -1.50 -8.09 2.33
CA ALA A 48 -1.08 -7.85 3.70
C ALA A 48 -1.96 -6.75 4.30
N SER A 49 -2.55 -7.00 5.46
CA SER A 49 -3.45 -6.05 6.12
C SER A 49 -3.09 -5.90 7.59
N ASP A 50 -3.07 -4.66 8.07
CA ASP A 50 -2.84 -4.41 9.48
C ASP A 50 -3.38 -3.05 9.95
N LYS A 51 -3.87 -3.10 11.18
CA LYS A 51 -4.33 -1.99 12.00
C LYS A 51 -3.30 -0.89 12.19
N ASP A 52 -2.00 -1.19 12.19
CA ASP A 52 -0.92 -0.27 12.53
C ASP A 52 -0.17 0.27 11.29
N TYR A 53 -0.53 -0.15 10.07
CA TYR A 53 0.11 0.33 8.85
C TYR A 53 -0.16 1.82 8.58
N PRO A 54 0.87 2.67 8.36
CA PRO A 54 0.63 4.06 8.01
C PRO A 54 0.19 4.20 6.55
N VAL A 55 -0.88 4.96 6.28
CA VAL A 55 -1.41 5.16 4.90
C VAL A 55 -0.36 5.79 3.96
N GLY A 56 0.52 6.66 4.47
CA GLY A 56 1.63 7.21 3.68
C GLY A 56 2.75 6.22 3.33
N ILE A 57 2.72 5.00 3.88
CA ILE A 57 3.78 3.99 3.78
C ILE A 57 3.32 2.74 3.01
N ILE A 58 2.04 2.36 3.10
CA ILE A 58 1.51 1.14 2.46
C ILE A 58 1.83 1.03 0.97
N GLY A 59 1.90 2.15 0.24
CA GLY A 59 2.26 2.15 -1.18
C GLY A 59 3.73 1.83 -1.46
N LEU A 60 4.65 2.29 -0.60
CA LEU A 60 6.07 1.94 -0.70
C LEU A 60 6.29 0.46 -0.39
N VAL A 61 5.56 -0.06 0.60
CA VAL A 61 5.62 -1.46 1.00
C VAL A 61 5.04 -2.35 -0.10
N ALA A 62 3.89 -2.00 -0.67
CA ALA A 62 3.30 -2.72 -1.80
C ALA A 62 4.27 -2.79 -3.00
N SER A 63 5.00 -1.70 -3.28
CA SER A 63 6.00 -1.68 -4.37
C SER A 63 7.12 -2.67 -4.10
N ARG A 64 7.75 -2.59 -2.92
CA ARG A 64 8.88 -3.46 -2.58
C ARG A 64 8.50 -4.93 -2.55
N LEU A 65 7.32 -5.27 -2.02
CA LEU A 65 6.82 -6.64 -2.02
C LEU A 65 6.50 -7.13 -3.43
N SER A 66 5.90 -6.28 -4.26
CA SER A 66 5.59 -6.64 -5.65
C SER A 66 6.86 -6.90 -6.46
N GLU A 67 7.89 -6.08 -6.27
CA GLU A 67 9.23 -6.27 -6.86
C GLU A 67 9.92 -7.53 -6.33
N GLU A 68 9.89 -7.76 -5.01
CA GLU A 68 10.56 -8.89 -4.37
C GLU A 68 9.97 -10.24 -4.79
N PHE A 69 8.64 -10.34 -4.80
CA PHE A 69 7.95 -11.60 -5.10
C PHE A 69 7.57 -11.75 -6.58
N TYR A 70 7.73 -10.69 -7.39
CA TYR A 70 7.20 -10.61 -8.76
C TYR A 70 5.72 -11.01 -8.81
N ARG A 71 4.91 -10.42 -7.93
CA ARG A 71 3.47 -10.67 -7.82
C ARG A 71 2.71 -9.37 -7.60
N PRO A 72 1.49 -9.22 -8.14
CA PRO A 72 0.56 -8.20 -7.71
C PRO A 72 0.45 -8.20 -6.19
N THR A 73 0.52 -7.03 -5.57
CA THR A 73 0.51 -6.89 -4.12
C THR A 73 -0.43 -5.78 -3.69
N ILE A 74 -1.21 -6.06 -2.65
CA ILE A 74 -2.12 -5.13 -2.00
C ILE A 74 -1.74 -5.04 -0.52
N VAL A 75 -1.48 -3.81 -0.06
CA VAL A 75 -1.20 -3.54 1.35
C VAL A 75 -2.30 -2.64 1.90
N ILE A 76 -2.93 -3.06 2.99
CA ILE A 76 -4.15 -2.45 3.52
C ILE A 76 -3.90 -1.97 4.96
N LYS A 77 -4.19 -0.68 5.20
CA LYS A 77 -4.37 -0.15 6.54
C LYS A 77 -5.82 -0.38 6.96
N THR A 78 -6.01 -1.27 7.93
CA THR A 78 -7.32 -1.56 8.50
C THR A 78 -7.71 -0.47 9.50
N GLY A 79 -8.82 0.22 9.26
CA GLY A 79 -9.40 1.18 10.20
C GLY A 79 -10.67 0.64 10.87
N GLU A 80 -11.25 1.37 11.82
CA GLU A 80 -12.48 0.93 12.50
C GLU A 80 -13.70 0.95 11.57
N LEU A 81 -13.91 2.08 10.87
CA LEU A 81 -15.04 2.25 9.95
C LEU A 81 -14.63 2.16 8.48
N THR A 82 -13.44 2.64 8.14
CA THR A 82 -12.93 2.70 6.78
C THR A 82 -11.49 2.21 6.74
N SER A 83 -11.20 1.35 5.78
CA SER A 83 -9.85 0.85 5.48
C SER A 83 -9.33 1.51 4.21
N SER A 84 -8.01 1.62 4.10
CA SER A 84 -7.32 2.20 2.93
C SER A 84 -6.30 1.20 2.38
N GLY A 85 -6.37 0.94 1.09
CA GLY A 85 -5.48 0.00 0.40
C GLY A 85 -4.63 0.69 -0.66
N SER A 86 -3.40 0.22 -0.81
CA SER A 86 -2.53 0.56 -1.95
C SER A 86 -2.13 -0.71 -2.67
N CYS A 87 -2.20 -0.66 -4.00
CA CYS A 87 -1.91 -1.77 -4.87
C CYS A 87 -0.71 -1.48 -5.78
N ARG A 88 0.08 -2.52 -6.03
CA ARG A 88 1.14 -2.55 -7.05
C ARG A 88 1.02 -3.83 -7.85
N SER A 89 1.39 -3.75 -9.12
CA SER A 89 1.21 -4.85 -10.04
C SER A 89 2.39 -5.07 -10.97
N ILE A 90 2.41 -6.26 -11.55
CA ILE A 90 3.32 -6.68 -12.60
C ILE A 90 2.67 -6.42 -13.98
N PRO A 91 3.45 -6.33 -15.07
CA PRO A 91 2.91 -6.04 -16.42
C PRO A 91 1.76 -6.96 -16.86
N GLU A 92 1.77 -8.21 -16.38
CA GLU A 92 0.81 -9.26 -16.73
C GLU A 92 -0.54 -9.13 -16.01
N PHE A 93 -0.63 -8.26 -14.98
CA PHE A 93 -1.85 -8.08 -14.20
C PHE A 93 -2.27 -6.61 -14.15
N ASN A 94 -3.51 -6.34 -14.54
CA ASN A 94 -4.06 -5.00 -14.52
C ASN A 94 -4.86 -4.77 -13.22
N VAL A 95 -4.25 -4.08 -12.26
CA VAL A 95 -4.84 -3.92 -10.93
C VAL A 95 -6.07 -3.02 -10.90
N ILE A 96 -6.16 -2.03 -11.80
CA ILE A 96 -7.36 -1.19 -11.86
C ILE A 96 -8.57 -1.97 -12.39
N LEU A 97 -8.36 -2.94 -13.30
CA LEU A 97 -9.45 -3.83 -13.75
C LEU A 97 -9.94 -4.74 -12.63
N ALA A 98 -9.04 -5.30 -11.82
CA ALA A 98 -9.40 -6.10 -10.64
C ALA A 98 -10.20 -5.26 -9.62
N LEU A 99 -9.81 -4.01 -9.37
CA LEU A 99 -10.56 -3.11 -8.49
C LEU A 99 -11.93 -2.74 -9.06
N ASN A 100 -12.07 -2.58 -10.38
CA ASN A 100 -13.37 -2.32 -11.01
C ASN A 100 -14.38 -3.45 -10.76
N GLN A 101 -13.92 -4.72 -10.75
CA GLN A 101 -14.77 -5.87 -10.41
C GLN A 101 -15.26 -5.83 -8.95
N CYS A 102 -14.48 -5.20 -8.07
CA CYS A 102 -14.81 -5.01 -6.65
C CYS A 102 -15.49 -3.67 -6.35
N SER A 103 -15.83 -2.87 -7.38
CA SER A 103 -16.27 -1.47 -7.22
C SER A 103 -17.46 -1.27 -6.27
N SER A 104 -18.38 -2.25 -6.19
CA SER A 104 -19.53 -2.21 -5.27
C SER A 104 -19.14 -2.28 -3.78
N LEU A 105 -17.94 -2.77 -3.46
CA LEU A 105 -17.41 -2.86 -2.10
C LEU A 105 -16.63 -1.61 -1.70
N LEU A 106 -16.17 -0.82 -2.68
CA LEU A 106 -15.24 0.28 -2.50
C LEU A 106 -15.99 1.60 -2.36
N SER A 107 -15.56 2.45 -1.43
CA SER A 107 -16.07 3.82 -1.32
C SER A 107 -15.45 4.71 -2.40
N HIS A 108 -14.13 4.59 -2.61
CA HIS A 108 -13.39 5.30 -3.65
C HIS A 108 -12.25 4.41 -4.13
N PHE A 109 -11.90 4.46 -5.41
CA PHE A 109 -10.70 3.84 -5.95
C PHE A 109 -10.23 4.56 -7.20
N GLY A 110 -8.96 4.40 -7.53
CA GLY A 110 -8.37 5.02 -8.72
C GLY A 110 -6.92 4.62 -8.93
N GLY A 111 -6.42 4.90 -10.14
CA GLY A 111 -5.05 4.57 -10.53
C GLY A 111 -4.97 4.07 -11.96
N HIS A 112 -3.96 3.25 -12.22
CA HIS A 112 -3.58 2.73 -13.52
C HIS A 112 -3.30 1.22 -13.43
N SER A 113 -2.92 0.61 -14.55
CA SER A 113 -2.69 -0.84 -14.64
C SER A 113 -1.71 -1.39 -13.62
N GLN A 114 -0.64 -0.66 -13.28
CA GLN A 114 0.43 -1.11 -12.38
C GLN A 114 0.32 -0.57 -10.95
N ALA A 115 -0.52 0.43 -10.70
CA ALA A 115 -0.59 1.10 -9.41
C ALA A 115 -1.99 1.69 -9.20
N ALA A 116 -2.62 1.33 -8.09
CA ALA A 116 -3.91 1.87 -7.70
C ALA A 116 -4.01 2.05 -6.19
N GLY A 117 -5.02 2.80 -5.76
CA GLY A 117 -5.39 2.96 -4.36
C GLY A 117 -6.89 2.90 -4.22
N PHE A 118 -7.36 2.50 -3.04
CA PHE A 118 -8.78 2.42 -2.73
C PHE A 118 -9.07 2.67 -1.26
N THR A 119 -10.33 2.98 -0.98
CA THR A 119 -10.92 3.01 0.36
C THR A 119 -12.20 2.18 0.34
N LEU A 120 -12.53 1.55 1.47
CA LEU A 120 -13.75 0.77 1.63
C LEU A 120 -14.23 0.81 3.08
N PRO A 121 -15.54 0.60 3.34
CA PRO A 121 -16.02 0.32 4.69
C PRO A 121 -15.30 -0.92 5.23
N THR A 122 -14.77 -0.87 6.45
CA THR A 122 -13.98 -1.99 7.03
C THR A 122 -14.75 -3.30 7.03
N LYS A 123 -16.08 -3.24 7.23
CA LYS A 123 -16.98 -4.41 7.16
C LYS A 123 -16.93 -5.16 5.82
N ASN A 124 -16.54 -4.49 4.73
CA ASN A 124 -16.45 -5.07 3.39
C ASN A 124 -15.10 -5.77 3.15
N LEU A 125 -14.12 -5.59 4.04
CA LEU A 125 -12.76 -6.14 3.86
C LEU A 125 -12.73 -7.66 3.67
N PRO A 126 -13.44 -8.48 4.48
CA PRO A 126 -13.45 -9.93 4.27
C PRO A 126 -14.00 -10.33 2.89
N ARG A 127 -15.01 -9.60 2.40
CA ARG A 127 -15.60 -9.86 1.08
C ARG A 127 -14.66 -9.46 -0.05
N LEU A 128 -13.90 -8.38 0.13
CA LEU A 128 -12.87 -7.96 -0.82
C LEU A 128 -11.76 -9.03 -0.91
N GLU A 129 -11.24 -9.50 0.22
CA GLU A 129 -10.19 -10.55 0.25
C GLU A 129 -10.65 -11.82 -0.46
N GLN A 130 -11.92 -12.23 -0.25
CA GLN A 130 -12.50 -13.37 -0.97
C GLN A 130 -12.54 -13.15 -2.48
N MET A 131 -13.11 -12.02 -2.95
CA MET A 131 -13.23 -11.75 -4.40
C MET A 131 -11.88 -11.62 -5.11
N LEU A 132 -10.84 -11.23 -4.38
CA LEU A 132 -9.47 -11.11 -4.89
C LEU A 132 -8.70 -12.43 -4.88
N SER A 133 -9.19 -13.43 -4.13
CA SER A 133 -8.61 -14.78 -4.07
C SER A 133 -9.20 -15.77 -5.08
N GLU A 134 -10.30 -15.39 -5.73
CA GLU A 134 -10.98 -16.15 -6.80
C GLU A 134 -10.39 -15.83 -8.19
#